data_AF-A0A9D6XJM4-F1
#
_entry.id   AF-A0A9D6XJM4-F1
#
_cell.length_a   1.000
_cell.length_b   1.000
_cell.length_c   1.000
_cell.angle_alpha   90.00
_cell.angle_beta   90.00
_cell.angle_gamma   90.00
#
_symmetry.space_group_name_H-M   'P 1'
#
loop_
_entity.id
_entity.type
_entity.pdbx_description
1 polymer ?
#
loop_
_entity_poly.entity_id
_entity_poly.type
_entity_poly.pdbx_seq_one_letter_code
_entity_poly.pdbx_strand_id
1 'polypeptide(L)' 'MVDYLKRRDSLRKILANNAQSAVFLDPISIRYLSGFSGSNAALVIGEEVDVDLLLTDSRYTQRAKDE' A
#
# COMPACT_ATOMS: atom_id res chain seq x y z
N MET A 1 4.38 -0.59 17.21
CA MET A 1 4.70 -0.92 15.81
C MET A 1 3.42 -0.77 15.01
N VAL A 2 3.39 0.05 13.98
CA VAL A 2 2.17 0.26 13.17
C VAL A 2 2.02 -0.96 12.26
N ASP A 3 1.00 -1.79 12.52
CA ASP A 3 0.80 -3.06 11.81
C ASP A 3 -0.03 -2.84 10.53
N TYR A 4 0.62 -2.33 9.49
CA TYR A 4 -0.02 -2.07 8.20
C TYR A 4 -0.43 -3.35 7.47
N LEU A 5 0.19 -4.50 7.77
CA LEU A 5 -0.18 -5.80 7.21
C LEU A 5 -1.58 -6.21 7.67
N LYS A 6 -1.89 -6.13 8.97
CA LYS A 6 -3.26 -6.38 9.47
C LYS A 6 -4.31 -5.47 8.85
N ARG A 7 -3.94 -4.23 8.52
CA ARG A 7 -4.85 -3.28 7.85
C ARG A 7 -5.11 -3.70 6.40
N ARG A 8 -4.09 -4.12 5.67
CA ARG A 8 -4.21 -4.70 4.32
C ARG A 8 -5.08 -5.96 4.33
N ASP A 9 -4.90 -6.84 5.30
CA ASP A 9 -5.74 -8.05 5.46
C ASP A 9 -7.20 -7.70 5.76
N SER A 10 -7.44 -6.65 6.53
CA SER A 10 -8.80 -6.15 6.80
C SER A 10 -9.43 -5.52 5.56
N LEU A 11 -8.64 -4.77 4.78
CA LEU A 11 -9.08 -4.21 3.50
C LEU A 11 -9.45 -5.31 2.49
N ARG A 12 -8.64 -6.38 2.37
CA ARG A 12 -8.95 -7.52 1.50
C ARG A 12 -10.32 -8.14 1.78
N LYS A 13 -10.70 -8.25 3.05
CA LYS A 13 -12.04 -8.74 3.44
C LYS A 13 -13.18 -7.86 2.94
N ILE A 14 -12.94 -6.55 2.81
CA ILE A 14 -13.92 -5.59 2.26
C ILE A 14 -13.96 -5.70 0.73
N LEU A 15 -12.80 -5.85 0.09
CA LEU A 15 -12.69 -5.99 -1.37
C LEU A 15 -13.20 -7.35 -1.88
N ALA A 16 -13.25 -8.37 -1.02
CA ALA A 16 -13.70 -9.71 -1.35
C ALA A 16 -15.05 -9.68 -2.09
N ASN A 17 -15.07 -10.24 -3.30
CA ASN A 17 -16.21 -10.28 -4.23
C ASN A 17 -16.65 -8.93 -4.83
N ASN A 18 -15.94 -7.83 -4.53
CA ASN A 18 -16.26 -6.49 -5.04
C ASN A 18 -15.21 -5.98 -6.05
N ALA A 19 -13.93 -6.33 -5.87
CA ALA A 19 -12.85 -5.89 -6.76
C ALA A 19 -11.59 -6.76 -6.62
N GLN A 20 -10.87 -6.91 -7.72
CA GLN A 20 -9.58 -7.63 -7.77
C GLN A 20 -8.42 -6.86 -7.11
N SER A 21 -8.53 -5.53 -7.05
CA SER A 21 -7.52 -4.67 -6.46
C SER A 21 -8.09 -3.30 -6.10
N ALA A 22 -7.39 -2.60 -5.22
CA ALA A 22 -7.60 -1.19 -4.91
C ALA A 22 -6.33 -0.39 -5.19
N VAL A 23 -6.51 0.83 -5.70
CA VAL A 23 -5.41 1.77 -6.00
C VAL A 23 -5.56 3.01 -5.13
N PHE A 24 -4.48 3.37 -4.44
CA PHE A 24 -4.41 4.55 -3.57
C PHE A 24 -3.37 5.53 -4.09
N LEU A 25 -3.75 6.79 -4.19
CA LEU A 25 -2.90 7.88 -4.70
C LEU A 25 -2.69 8.99 -3.67
N ASP A 26 -3.44 8.98 -2.56
CA ASP A 26 -3.29 9.98 -1.52
C ASP A 26 -2.23 9.54 -0.47
N PRO A 27 -1.39 10.46 0.03
CA PRO A 27 -0.32 10.12 0.97
C PRO A 27 -0.80 9.55 2.31
N ILE A 28 -2.04 9.86 2.73
CA ILE A 28 -2.56 9.45 4.03
C ILE A 28 -2.86 7.94 3.99
N SER A 29 -3.62 7.50 3.00
CA SER A 29 -3.94 6.08 2.78
C SER A 29 -2.67 5.27 2.53
N ILE A 30 -1.74 5.78 1.72
CA ILE A 30 -0.47 5.11 1.43
C ILE A 30 0.31 4.90 2.73
N ARG A 31 0.51 5.95 3.55
CA ARG A 31 1.20 5.81 4.84
C ARG A 31 0.46 4.87 5.79
N TYR A 32 -0.88 4.93 5.81
CA TYR A 32 -1.70 4.08 6.68
C TYR A 32 -1.58 2.58 6.34
N LEU A 33 -1.50 2.26 5.04
CA LEU A 33 -1.52 0.89 4.51
C LEU A 33 -0.14 0.31 4.19
N SER A 34 0.91 1.12 4.11
CA SER A 34 2.27 0.65 3.78
C SER A 34 3.35 1.10 4.76
N GLY A 35 3.10 2.11 5.59
CA GLY A 35 4.15 2.75 6.39
C GLY A 35 4.98 3.79 5.62
N PHE A 36 4.97 3.73 4.27
CA PHE A 36 5.73 4.63 3.43
C PHE A 36 5.37 6.10 3.64
N SER A 37 6.41 6.90 3.79
CA SER A 37 6.39 8.25 4.34
C SER A 37 6.58 9.34 3.28
N GLY A 38 6.95 8.94 2.05
CA GLY A 38 7.23 9.86 0.94
C GLY A 38 6.00 10.56 0.40
N SER A 39 6.22 11.69 -0.28
CA SER A 39 5.14 12.54 -0.80
C SER A 39 4.74 12.21 -2.24
N ASN A 40 5.37 11.22 -2.88
CA ASN A 40 5.02 10.77 -4.22
C ASN A 40 5.04 9.25 -4.30
N ALA A 41 3.86 8.63 -4.32
CA ALA A 41 3.71 7.21 -4.54
C ALA A 41 2.31 6.86 -5.03
N ALA A 42 2.17 5.66 -5.58
CA ALA A 42 0.91 4.96 -5.73
C ALA A 42 1.02 3.60 -5.03
N LEU A 43 -0.05 3.16 -4.37
CA LEU A 43 -0.11 1.86 -3.73
C LEU A 43 -1.22 1.03 -4.37
N VAL A 44 -0.87 -0.18 -4.82
CA VAL A 44 -1.81 -1.20 -5.26
C VAL A 44 -1.91 -2.25 -4.15
N ILE A 45 -3.13 -2.55 -3.72
CA ILE A 45 -3.43 -3.70 -2.86
C ILE A 45 -4.32 -4.65 -3.64
N GLY A 46 -3.82 -5.86 -3.92
CA GLY A 46 -4.56 -6.91 -4.60
C GLY A 46 -5.29 -7.86 -3.64
N GLU A 47 -6.11 -8.74 -4.21
CA GLU A 47 -6.73 -9.85 -3.49
C GLU A 47 -5.70 -10.71 -2.74
N GLU A 48 -4.53 -10.95 -3.35
CA GLU A 48 -3.42 -11.68 -2.76
C GLU A 48 -2.26 -10.75 -2.36
N VAL A 49 -1.38 -11.21 -1.47
CA VAL A 49 -0.28 -10.40 -0.89
C VAL A 49 0.82 -10.10 -1.90
N ASP A 50 1.10 -11.03 -2.80
CA ASP A 50 2.13 -10.93 -3.84
C ASP A 50 1.77 -9.96 -4.97
N VAL A 51 0.51 -9.53 -5.04
CA VAL A 51 0.01 -8.52 -5.98
C VAL A 51 0.26 -7.09 -5.46
N ASP A 52 0.63 -6.92 -4.19
CA ASP A 52 0.77 -5.59 -3.62
C ASP A 52 2.02 -4.88 -4.14
N LEU A 53 1.85 -3.64 -4.61
CA LEU A 53 2.90 -2.86 -5.25
C LEU A 53 2.93 -1.44 -4.69
N LEU A 54 4.11 -1.01 -4.23
CA LEU A 54 4.41 0.40 -3.97
C LEU A 54 5.20 0.97 -5.15
N LEU A 55 4.57 1.87 -5.90
CA LEU A 55 5.21 2.57 -7.00
C LEU A 55 5.65 3.96 -6.49
N THR A 56 6.90 4.31 -6.73
CA THR A 56 7.43 5.65 -6.43
C THR A 56 8.52 6.00 -7.43
N ASP A 57 8.88 7.28 -7.49
CA ASP A 57 9.98 7.74 -8.34
C ASP A 57 11.36 7.48 -7.70
N SER A 58 12.42 7.67 -8.48
CA SER A 58 13.79 7.35 -8.08
C SER A 58 14.29 8.12 -6.86
N ARG A 59 13.69 9.27 -6.50
CA ARG A 59 14.08 10.07 -5.32
C ARG A 59 13.79 9.33 -4.02
N TYR A 60 12.82 8.41 -4.02
CA TYR A 60 12.37 7.70 -2.83
C TYR A 60 12.75 6.21 -2.82
N THR A 61 13.52 5.71 -3.79
CA THR A 61 13.86 4.28 -3.88
C THR A 61 14.54 3.74 -2.61
N GLN A 62 15.49 4.49 -2.03
CA GLN A 62 16.16 4.04 -0.80
C GLN A 62 15.17 4.02 0.38
N ARG A 63 14.41 5.11 0.55
CA ARG A 63 13.41 5.23 1.61
C ARG A 63 12.35 4.14 1.56
N ALA A 64 11.86 3.79 0.37
CA ALA A 64 10.86 2.74 0.17
C ALA A 64 11.38 1.34 0.51
N LYS A 65 12.71 1.13 0.59
CA LYS A 65 13.30 -0.14 1.06
C LYS A 65 13.46 -0.19 2.57
N ASP A 66 13.66 0.97 3.18
CA ASP A 66 13.97 1.10 4.61
C ASP A 66 12.70 1.21 5.48
N GLU A 67 11.57 1.61 4.89
CA GLU A 67 10.25 1.77 5.52
C GLU A 67 9.27 0.65 5.16
#